data_AF-W7Y306-F1
#
_entry.id   AF-W7Y306-F1
#
_cell.length_a   1.000
_cell.length_b   1.000
_cell.length_c   1.000
_cell.angle_alpha   90.00
_cell.angle_beta   90.00
_cell.angle_gamma   90.00
#
_symmetry.space_group_name_H-M   'P 1'
#
loop_
_entity.id
_entity.type
_entity.pdbx_description
1 polymer ?
#
loop_
_entity_poly.entity_id
_entity_poly.type
_entity_poly.pdbx_seq_one_letter_code
_entity_poly.pdbx_strand_id
1 'polypeptide(L)'
;MDALKKIPDKGDPSDIIQLFPRYNLQLHCCRYWWLQHWEFKELSFPYWRIYHNSYQGAMVMYDGKEYALTPDKVVMIAPNTAYATRMYDHKIPEIGYSLKGGEGERSFGGNERFE
;
A
#
# COMPACT_ATOMS: atom_id res chain seq x y z
N MET A 1 -3.13 -7.51 33.40
CA MET A 1 -3.73 -7.38 32.05
C MET A 1 -3.92 -8.78 31.52
N ASP A 2 -5.13 -9.32 31.57
CA ASP A 2 -5.41 -10.67 31.07
C ASP A 2 -5.48 -10.66 29.55
N ALA A 3 -4.52 -11.34 28.91
CA ALA A 3 -4.64 -11.68 27.50
C ALA A 3 -5.82 -12.65 27.36
N LEU A 4 -6.74 -12.37 26.43
CA LEU A 4 -7.90 -13.21 26.20
C LEU A 4 -7.42 -14.51 25.58
N LYS A 5 -7.39 -15.58 26.39
CA LYS A 5 -7.19 -16.95 25.91
C LYS A 5 -8.45 -17.36 25.17
N LYS A 6 -8.36 -17.55 23.86
CA LYS A 6 -9.47 -18.09 23.06
C LYS A 6 -9.23 -19.59 22.87
N ILE A 7 -10.24 -20.39 23.20
CA ILE A 7 -10.24 -21.82 22.84
C ILE A 7 -10.47 -21.89 21.32
N PRO A 8 -9.65 -22.63 20.55
CA PRO A 8 -9.83 -22.76 19.10
C PRO A 8 -11.26 -23.20 18.75
N ASP A 9 -11.85 -22.54 17.75
CA ASP A 9 -13.19 -22.88 17.28
C ASP A 9 -13.15 -24.20 16.47
N LYS A 10 -14.28 -24.89 16.32
CA LYS A 10 -14.36 -26.05 15.43
C LYS A 10 -13.98 -25.65 13.99
N GLY A 11 -12.91 -26.26 13.47
CA GLY A 11 -12.34 -25.94 12.16
C GLY A 11 -10.97 -25.26 12.21
N ASP A 12 -10.48 -24.87 13.39
CA ASP A 12 -9.08 -24.50 13.59
C ASP A 12 -8.21 -25.77 13.68
N PRO A 13 -7.24 -26.00 12.78
CA PRO A 13 -6.39 -27.19 12.79
C PRO A 13 -5.34 -27.18 13.91
N SER A 14 -5.25 -26.09 14.70
CA SER A 14 -4.27 -25.94 15.77
C SER A 14 -4.88 -26.25 17.15
N ASP A 15 -4.27 -27.19 17.88
CA ASP A 15 -4.57 -27.44 19.30
C ASP A 15 -3.87 -26.43 20.25
N ILE A 16 -3.08 -25.50 19.70
CA ILE A 16 -2.37 -24.48 20.48
C ILE A 16 -3.34 -23.37 20.90
N ILE A 17 -3.43 -23.14 22.21
CA ILE A 17 -4.15 -21.99 22.77
C ILE A 17 -3.43 -20.71 22.35
N GLN A 18 -4.08 -19.91 21.50
CA GLN A 18 -3.53 -18.66 21.01
C GLN A 18 -3.69 -17.55 22.05
N LEU A 19 -2.61 -16.82 22.27
CA LEU A 19 -2.59 -15.64 23.12
C LEU A 19 -2.61 -14.40 22.24
N PHE A 20 -3.76 -13.72 22.18
CA PHE A 20 -3.89 -12.46 21.49
C PHE A 20 -3.65 -11.32 22.47
N PRO A 21 -2.46 -10.69 22.47
CA PRO A 21 -2.28 -9.48 23.23
C PRO A 21 -3.23 -8.41 22.66
N ARG A 22 -3.72 -7.53 23.54
CA ARG A 22 -4.56 -6.42 23.13
C ARG A 22 -3.69 -5.38 22.43
N TYR A 23 -3.75 -5.35 21.10
CA TYR A 23 -3.13 -4.29 20.32
C TYR A 23 -4.07 -3.10 20.19
N ASN A 24 -3.55 -1.90 20.42
CA ASN A 24 -4.24 -0.67 20.04
C ASN A 24 -3.82 -0.30 18.61
N LEU A 25 -4.55 -0.84 17.63
CA LEU A 25 -4.30 -0.51 16.22
C LEU A 25 -4.84 0.89 15.96
N GLN A 26 -3.94 1.82 15.65
CA GLN A 26 -4.29 3.18 15.27
C GLN A 26 -4.16 3.34 13.75
N LEU A 27 -5.27 3.63 13.09
CA LEU A 27 -5.28 3.99 11.68
C LEU A 27 -4.99 5.49 11.55
N HIS A 28 -3.73 5.85 11.31
CA HIS A 28 -3.34 7.26 11.21
C HIS A 28 -3.83 7.93 9.93
N CYS A 29 -3.86 7.19 8.82
CA CYS A 29 -4.28 7.71 7.52
C CYS A 29 -4.80 6.58 6.65
N CYS A 30 -5.96 6.78 6.03
CA CYS A 30 -6.50 5.95 4.98
C CYS A 30 -7.03 6.88 3.90
N ARG A 31 -6.43 6.82 2.71
CA ARG A 31 -6.80 7.68 1.58
C ARG A 31 -6.94 6.83 0.34
N TYR A 32 -8.02 7.06 -0.37
CA TYR A 32 -8.22 6.53 -1.71
C TYR A 32 -8.09 7.70 -2.69
N TRP A 33 -6.98 7.73 -3.41
CA TRP A 33 -6.66 8.78 -4.37
C TRP A 33 -6.51 8.18 -5.76
N TRP A 34 -7.04 8.86 -6.76
CA TRP A 34 -6.59 8.64 -8.12
C TRP A 34 -5.29 9.41 -8.30
N LEU A 35 -4.26 8.80 -8.88
CA LEU A 35 -2.95 9.41 -9.08
C LEU A 35 -2.60 9.43 -10.56
N GLN A 36 -2.20 10.59 -11.06
CA GLN A 36 -1.52 10.74 -12.35
C GLN A 36 -0.01 10.55 -12.20
N HIS A 37 0.54 11.06 -11.09
CA HIS A 37 1.97 11.01 -10.78
C HIS A 37 2.15 10.54 -9.35
N TRP A 38 3.08 9.61 -9.17
CA TRP A 38 3.45 9.08 -7.86
C TRP A 38 4.93 8.67 -7.85
N GLU A 39 5.79 9.61 -8.24
CA GLU A 39 7.22 9.40 -8.34
C GLU A 39 7.93 10.01 -7.13
N PHE A 40 8.44 9.12 -6.26
CA PHE A 40 9.27 9.50 -5.13
C PHE A 40 10.58 8.71 -5.21
N LYS A 41 11.71 9.41 -5.08
CA LYS A 41 13.02 8.78 -5.02
C LYS A 41 13.27 8.05 -3.71
N GLU A 42 12.74 8.59 -2.62
CA GLU A 42 12.87 8.00 -1.30
C GLU A 42 11.73 8.44 -0.39
N LEU A 43 11.03 7.46 0.19
CA LEU A 43 10.00 7.62 1.21
C LEU A 43 10.36 6.73 2.41
N SER A 44 10.20 7.26 3.62
CA SER A 44 10.34 6.49 4.86
C SER A 44 9.48 7.12 5.95
N PHE A 45 8.72 6.30 6.68
CA PHE A 45 7.76 6.76 7.69
C PHE A 45 7.72 5.82 8.90
N PRO A 46 7.45 6.33 10.11
CA PRO A 46 7.49 5.55 11.35
C PRO A 46 6.23 4.72 11.60
N TYR A 47 5.53 4.29 10.55
CA TYR A 47 4.31 3.49 10.62
C TYR A 47 4.20 2.56 9.42
N TRP A 48 3.45 1.47 9.60
CA TRP A 48 3.17 0.52 8.52
C TRP A 48 2.41 1.23 7.40
N ARG A 49 2.79 0.95 6.15
CA ARG A 49 2.07 1.41 4.97
C ARG A 49 1.52 0.22 4.22
N ILE A 50 0.25 0.30 3.87
CA ILE A 50 -0.45 -0.72 3.09
C ILE A 50 -0.87 -0.08 1.78
N TYR A 51 -0.42 -0.64 0.67
CA TYR A 51 -0.78 -0.21 -0.67
C TYR A 51 -1.58 -1.29 -1.37
N HIS A 52 -2.70 -0.88 -1.93
CA HIS A 52 -3.41 -1.62 -2.97
C HIS A 52 -3.57 -0.68 -4.16
N ASN A 53 -3.54 -1.23 -5.36
CA ASN A 53 -3.89 -0.47 -6.56
C ASN A 53 -4.94 -1.24 -7.33
N SER A 54 -6.05 -0.59 -7.65
CA SER A 54 -7.15 -1.20 -8.41
C SER A 54 -6.81 -1.36 -9.89
N TYR A 55 -5.72 -0.74 -10.36
CA TYR A 55 -5.27 -0.78 -11.75
C TYR A 55 -3.82 -1.26 -11.84
N GLN A 56 -3.37 -1.57 -13.06
CA GLN A 56 -1.97 -1.85 -13.33
C GLN A 56 -1.15 -0.56 -13.43
N GLY A 57 0.17 -0.67 -13.38
CA GLY A 57 1.07 0.44 -13.69
C GLY A 57 1.48 1.31 -12.51
N ALA A 58 1.42 0.82 -11.27
CA ALA A 58 2.13 1.45 -10.15
C ALA A 58 3.17 0.49 -9.59
N MET A 59 4.31 1.02 -9.14
CA MET A 59 5.44 0.21 -8.68
C MET A 59 6.03 0.79 -7.40
N VAL A 60 6.40 -0.10 -6.49
CA VAL A 60 7.27 0.19 -5.35
C VAL A 60 8.63 -0.42 -5.62
N MET A 61 9.70 0.34 -5.41
CA MET A 61 11.08 -0.14 -5.53
C MET A 61 11.71 -0.21 -4.15
N TYR A 62 12.30 -1.36 -3.82
CA TYR A 62 12.99 -1.60 -2.56
C TYR A 62 14.19 -2.53 -2.80
N ASP A 63 15.35 -2.15 -2.27
CA ASP A 63 16.59 -2.94 -2.37
C ASP A 63 16.92 -3.40 -3.80
N GLY A 64 16.82 -2.47 -4.76
CA GLY A 64 17.07 -2.72 -6.18
C GLY A 64 16.03 -3.61 -6.88
N LYS A 65 14.95 -4.00 -6.20
CA LYS A 65 13.86 -4.81 -6.76
C LYS A 65 12.60 -3.99 -6.96
N GLU A 66 11.84 -4.35 -7.98
CA GLU A 66 10.55 -3.74 -8.30
C GLU A 66 9.39 -4.64 -7.90
N TYR A 67 8.42 -4.04 -7.23
CA TYR A 67 7.20 -4.68 -6.76
C TYR A 67 6.02 -3.96 -7.41
N ALA A 68 5.45 -4.58 -8.44
CA ALA A 68 4.25 -4.04 -9.09
C ALA A 68 3.03 -4.12 -8.15
N LEU A 69 2.33 -3.00 -8.02
CA LEU A 69 1.03 -2.91 -7.36
C LEU A 69 -0.04 -3.28 -8.37
N THR A 70 -0.47 -4.53 -8.32
CA THR A 70 -1.49 -5.11 -9.19
C THR A 70 -2.78 -5.36 -8.40
N PRO A 71 -3.96 -5.46 -9.04
CA PRO A 71 -5.24 -5.58 -8.33
C PRO A 71 -5.38 -6.83 -7.46
N ASP A 72 -4.60 -7.87 -7.76
CA ASP A 72 -4.52 -9.14 -7.03
C ASP A 72 -3.56 -9.09 -5.82
N LYS A 73 -2.89 -7.96 -5.57
CA LYS A 73 -1.84 -7.85 -4.55
C LYS A 73 -2.10 -6.72 -3.57
N VAL A 74 -1.77 -6.99 -2.32
CA VAL A 74 -1.61 -5.97 -1.28
C VAL A 74 -0.14 -5.96 -0.88
N VAL A 75 0.49 -4.79 -0.92
CA VAL A 75 1.86 -4.60 -0.49
C VAL A 75 1.88 -3.94 0.88
N MET A 76 2.66 -4.52 1.80
CA MET A 76 2.88 -3.97 3.13
C MET A 76 4.34 -3.57 3.27
N ILE A 77 4.58 -2.34 3.72
CA ILE A 77 5.90 -1.77 3.98
C ILE A 77 6.02 -1.52 5.47
N ALA A 78 7.08 -2.06 6.08
CA ALA A 78 7.34 -1.90 7.50
C ALA A 78 7.75 -0.46 7.85
N PRO A 79 7.54 -0.04 9.12
CA PRO A 79 8.02 1.26 9.59
C PRO A 79 9.50 1.47 9.31
N ASN A 80 9.89 2.72 9.04
CA ASN A 80 11.26 3.15 8.80
C ASN A 80 11.98 2.41 7.66
N THR A 81 11.22 1.77 6.76
CA THR A 81 11.76 1.17 5.54
C THR A 81 11.81 2.24 4.46
N ALA A 82 13.00 2.51 3.92
CA ALA A 82 13.19 3.41 2.79
C ALA A 82 12.81 2.72 1.48
N TYR A 83 11.94 3.33 0.68
CA TYR A 83 11.50 2.80 -0.62
C TYR A 83 11.25 3.93 -1.62
N ALA A 84 11.25 3.60 -2.91
CA ALA A 84 10.90 4.52 -3.99
C ALA A 84 9.58 4.10 -4.65
N THR A 85 8.95 5.02 -5.39
CA THR A 85 7.68 4.76 -6.08
C THR A 85 7.70 5.35 -7.48
N ARG A 86 6.98 4.75 -8.43
CA ARG A 86 6.72 5.31 -9.75
C ARG A 86 5.40 4.81 -10.34
N MET A 87 4.78 5.63 -11.19
CA MET A 87 3.72 5.18 -12.10
C MET A 87 4.33 4.83 -13.46
N TYR A 88 3.88 3.73 -14.05
CA TYR A 88 4.25 3.24 -15.37
C TYR A 88 5.78 3.30 -15.58
N ASP A 89 6.22 3.88 -16.69
CA ASP A 89 7.61 4.16 -17.06
C ASP A 89 8.03 5.60 -16.75
N HIS A 90 7.29 6.32 -15.90
CA HIS A 90 7.65 7.69 -15.54
C HIS A 90 9.04 7.75 -14.91
N LYS A 91 9.84 8.72 -15.36
CA LYS A 91 11.16 8.99 -14.77
C LYS A 91 10.98 9.57 -13.36
N ILE A 92 11.65 8.97 -12.39
CA ILE A 92 11.75 9.53 -11.04
C ILE A 92 12.63 10.80 -11.10
N PRO A 93 12.15 11.95 -10.61
CA PRO A 93 12.94 13.18 -10.57
C PRO A 93 14.26 13.00 -9.80
N GLU A 94 15.35 13.57 -10.31
CA GLU A 94 16.65 13.53 -9.64
C GLU A 94 16.65 14.37 -8.34
N ILE A 95 15.85 15.44 -8.32
CA ILE A 95 15.63 16.35 -7.21
C ILE A 95 14.12 16.46 -6.96
N GLY A 96 13.70 16.33 -5.70
CA GLY A 96 12.29 16.47 -5.28
C GLY A 96 11.46 15.21 -5.53
N TYR A 97 10.18 15.41 -5.85
CA TYR A 97 9.20 14.35 -6.13
C TYR A 97 8.15 14.85 -7.13
N SER A 98 7.42 13.92 -7.74
CA SER A 98 6.23 14.23 -8.55
C SER A 98 5.02 13.51 -7.96
N LEU A 99 4.07 14.29 -7.43
CA LEU A 99 2.82 13.78 -6.90
C LEU A 99 1.68 14.63 -7.47
N LYS A 100 0.77 13.99 -8.19
CA LYS A 100 -0.41 14.64 -8.76
C LYS A 100 -1.56 13.66 -8.76
N GLY A 101 -2.72 14.12 -8.29
CA GLY A 101 -3.92 13.31 -8.19
C GLY A 101 -5.04 14.07 -7.51
N GLY A 102 -6.09 13.37 -7.11
CA GLY A 102 -7.22 13.93 -6.39
C GLY A 102 -8.08 12.90 -5.67
N GLU A 103 -9.10 13.37 -4.97
CA GLU A 103 -10.09 12.53 -4.30
C GLU A 103 -11.16 12.04 -5.31
N GLY A 104 -11.65 10.80 -5.12
CA GLY A 104 -12.77 10.23 -5.87
C GLY A 104 -12.41 9.55 -7.19
N GLU A 105 -13.32 8.71 -7.71
CA GLU A 105 -13.21 8.21 -9.08
C GLU A 105 -13.34 9.39 -10.03
N ARG A 106 -12.37 9.55 -10.94
CA ARG A 106 -12.52 10.46 -12.07
C ARG A 106 -13.86 10.12 -12.75
N SER A 107 -14.77 11.07 -12.79
CA SER A 107 -15.83 11.07 -13.78
C SER A 107 -15.16 10.91 -15.14
N PHE A 108 -15.34 9.74 -15.77
CA PHE A 108 -14.90 9.48 -17.14
C PHE A 108 -15.74 10.33 -18.09
N GLY A 109 -15.43 11.62 -18.13
CA GLY A 109 -15.96 12.56 -19.11
C GLY A 109 -14.95 12.72 -20.24
N GLY A 110 -15.25 12.11 -21.39
CA GLY A 110 -14.79 12.60 -22.69
C GLY A 110 -13.59 11.89 -23.32
N ASN A 111 -13.91 10.86 -24.11
CA ASN A 111 -13.47 10.70 -25.50
C ASN A 111 -11.96 10.60 -25.79
N GLU A 112 -11.39 9.40 -25.68
CA GLU A 112 -10.34 8.95 -26.60
C GLU A 112 -10.65 7.53 -27.07
N ARG A 113 -10.85 7.40 -28.38
CA ARG A 113 -10.99 6.14 -29.09
C ARG A 113 -9.66 5.39 -28.97
N PHE A 114 -9.73 4.14 -28.54
CA PHE A 114 -8.68 3.18 -28.81
C PHE A 114 -8.84 2.78 -30.28
N GLU A 115 -7.93 3.26 -31.14
CA GLU A 115 -7.61 2.58 -32.40
C GLU A 115 -6.77 1.32 -32.11
#